data_AF-A0A271J3S8-F1
#
_entry.id   AF-A0A271J3S8-F1
#
_cell.length_a   1.000
_cell.length_b   1.000
_cell.length_c   1.000
_cell.angle_alpha   90.00
_cell.angle_beta   90.00
_cell.angle_gamma   90.00
#
_symmetry.space_group_name_H-M   'P 1'
#
loop_
_entity.id
_entity.type
_entity.pdbx_description
1 polymer ?
#
loop_
_entity_poly.entity_id
_entity_poly.type
_entity_poly.pdbx_seq_one_letter_code
_entity_poly.pdbx_strand_id
1 'polypeptide(L)'
;MRTALLLLLAAPLAAQHTHDHGHPPTALDSAQVAFLDTAERALDAFAEPADALAAGFRPLGPDMPHMGQHWVHPGRAVSRTFAPAEPSMLTYLPVDGKPMLTGAAWTIPVGPGEAPPDFPWPGAWHAHAGRLMDEAFGLVPHGVRDADRPRLAMLHAWTGVPNPEGPFTADNWALPFVRAGVPVPHHVPPDAGRAVALAAGYAPFFREAVVRTAVPPPETLTRIEAALDACAAAVRTLLAERPAEASDVAALEAEWARLGDAIREAAPDLWPRLTSIFSEDVHTGTHAIASDD
;
A
#
# COMPACT_ATOMS: atom_id res chain seq x y z
N MET A 1 65.60 2.73 25.00
CA MET A 1 65.12 1.39 25.40
C MET A 1 63.78 1.60 26.09
N ARG A 2 62.66 1.43 25.36
CA ARG A 2 61.93 0.15 25.10
C ARG A 2 61.18 -0.31 26.37
N THR A 3 59.87 -0.49 26.44
CA THR A 3 58.76 -0.44 25.45
C THR A 3 57.47 -0.38 26.28
N ALA A 4 56.56 0.55 26.01
CA ALA A 4 55.21 0.54 26.59
C ALA A 4 54.26 -0.20 25.64
N LEU A 5 53.65 -1.27 26.13
CA LEU A 5 52.72 -2.13 25.40
C LEU A 5 51.30 -1.53 25.52
N LEU A 6 50.80 -0.95 24.43
CA LEU A 6 49.40 -0.53 24.31
C LEU A 6 48.59 -1.73 23.78
N LEU A 7 47.76 -2.30 24.66
CA LEU A 7 46.74 -3.29 24.31
C LEU A 7 45.53 -2.54 23.73
N LEU A 8 45.38 -2.59 22.41
CA LEU A 8 44.14 -2.24 21.70
C LEU A 8 43.15 -3.38 21.90
N LEU A 9 42.17 -3.17 22.77
CA LEU A 9 40.95 -3.99 22.84
C LEU A 9 40.05 -3.60 21.67
N ALA A 10 40.00 -4.44 20.63
CA ALA A 10 38.96 -4.37 19.61
C ALA A 10 37.65 -4.88 20.23
N ALA A 11 36.68 -3.99 20.42
CA ALA A 11 35.32 -4.38 20.75
C ALA A 11 34.67 -5.00 19.50
N PRO A 12 33.96 -6.14 19.60
CA PRO A 12 33.15 -6.62 18.49
C PRO A 12 31.99 -5.65 18.29
N LEU A 13 31.87 -5.07 17.09
CA LEU A 13 30.60 -4.50 16.64
C LEU A 13 29.60 -5.66 16.59
N ALA A 14 28.72 -5.73 17.58
CA ALA A 14 27.49 -6.49 17.46
C ALA A 14 26.65 -5.79 16.38
N ALA A 15 26.59 -6.40 15.20
CA ALA A 15 25.56 -6.06 14.22
C ALA A 15 24.21 -6.25 14.92
N GLN A 16 23.50 -5.14 15.12
CA GLN A 16 22.10 -5.20 15.53
C GLN A 16 21.34 -5.80 14.34
N HIS A 17 21.04 -7.09 14.44
CA HIS A 17 20.02 -7.72 13.63
C HIS A 17 18.71 -7.01 13.94
N THR A 18 18.26 -6.15 13.01
CA THR A 18 16.87 -5.73 12.96
C THR A 18 16.03 -6.99 12.73
N HIS A 19 15.03 -7.18 13.58
CA HIS A 19 14.06 -8.24 13.43
C HIS A 19 13.22 -7.95 12.19
N ASP A 20 13.58 -8.63 11.11
CA ASP A 20 12.75 -8.81 9.95
C ASP A 20 11.54 -9.66 10.35
N HIS A 21 10.35 -9.04 10.37
CA HIS A 21 9.07 -9.74 10.45
C HIS A 21 8.53 -10.07 9.05
N GLY A 22 9.41 -10.31 8.07
CA GLY A 22 9.10 -11.14 6.92
C GLY A 22 8.72 -12.53 7.40
N HIS A 23 7.44 -12.75 7.68
CA HIS A 23 6.93 -14.11 7.69
C HIS A 23 7.23 -14.69 6.30
N PRO A 24 7.88 -15.86 6.19
CA PRO A 24 7.81 -16.59 4.93
C PRO A 24 6.32 -16.76 4.60
N PRO A 25 5.91 -16.80 3.31
CA PRO A 25 4.51 -17.05 2.99
C PRO A 25 4.16 -18.42 3.56
N THR A 26 3.55 -18.40 4.74
CA THR A 26 3.05 -19.60 5.40
C THR A 26 2.01 -20.13 4.43
N ALA A 27 2.18 -21.37 3.98
CA ALA A 27 1.19 -21.99 3.12
C ALA A 27 -0.19 -21.81 3.77
N LEU A 28 -1.14 -21.28 3.01
CA LEU A 28 -2.48 -21.00 3.51
C LEU A 28 -3.09 -22.28 4.09
N ASP A 29 -3.78 -22.15 5.21
CA ASP A 29 -4.54 -23.27 5.75
C ASP A 29 -5.83 -23.52 4.93
N SER A 30 -6.50 -24.64 5.20
CA SER A 30 -7.71 -25.02 4.46
C SER A 30 -8.87 -24.04 4.64
N ALA A 31 -8.96 -23.33 5.77
CA ALA A 31 -10.02 -22.37 6.03
C ALA A 31 -9.78 -21.07 5.24
N GLN A 32 -8.53 -20.63 5.16
CA GLN A 32 -8.09 -19.49 4.36
C GLN A 32 -8.30 -19.76 2.86
N VAL A 33 -7.95 -20.96 2.37
CA VAL A 33 -8.22 -21.37 0.99
C VAL A 33 -9.73 -21.38 0.72
N ALA A 34 -10.54 -22.00 1.59
CA ALA A 34 -11.99 -22.03 1.42
C ALA A 34 -12.64 -20.64 1.44
N PHE A 35 -12.09 -19.72 2.23
CA PHE A 35 -12.50 -18.31 2.25
C PHE A 35 -12.24 -17.65 0.89
N LEU A 36 -11.01 -17.72 0.39
CA LEU A 36 -10.61 -17.12 -0.89
C LEU A 36 -11.41 -17.71 -2.05
N ASP A 37 -11.57 -19.03 -2.09
CA ASP A 37 -12.39 -19.73 -3.09
C ASP A 37 -13.84 -19.24 -3.10
N THR A 38 -14.41 -19.00 -1.92
CA THR A 38 -15.78 -18.51 -1.79
C THR A 38 -15.91 -17.04 -2.19
N ALA A 39 -14.92 -16.22 -1.82
CA ALA A 39 -14.85 -14.84 -2.23
C ALA A 39 -14.70 -14.72 -3.75
N GLU A 40 -13.76 -15.44 -4.36
CA GLU A 40 -13.52 -15.45 -5.81
C GLU A 40 -14.80 -15.77 -6.59
N ARG A 41 -15.49 -16.87 -6.26
CA ARG A 41 -16.77 -17.23 -6.90
C ARG A 41 -17.86 -16.16 -6.75
N ALA A 42 -17.89 -15.45 -5.61
CA ALA A 42 -18.87 -14.38 -5.41
C ALA A 42 -18.51 -13.12 -6.20
N LEU A 43 -17.21 -12.88 -6.38
CA LEU A 43 -16.67 -11.72 -7.09
C LEU A 43 -16.83 -11.81 -8.60
N ASP A 44 -17.01 -13.00 -9.17
CA ASP A 44 -17.36 -13.21 -10.59
C ASP A 44 -18.57 -12.36 -11.02
N ALA A 45 -19.53 -12.14 -10.11
CA ALA A 45 -20.72 -11.32 -10.37
C ALA A 45 -20.44 -9.82 -10.49
N PHE A 46 -19.22 -9.36 -10.20
CA PHE A 46 -18.84 -7.95 -10.18
C PHE A 46 -17.67 -7.64 -11.11
N ALA A 47 -17.37 -8.52 -12.07
CA ALA A 47 -16.35 -8.24 -13.08
C ALA A 47 -16.64 -6.91 -13.82
N GLU A 48 -17.92 -6.65 -14.12
CA GLU A 48 -18.37 -5.40 -14.72
C GLU A 48 -18.84 -4.40 -13.63
N PRO A 49 -18.35 -3.15 -13.65
CA PRO A 49 -18.77 -2.14 -12.65
C PRO A 49 -20.27 -1.86 -12.64
N ALA A 50 -20.98 -2.10 -13.75
CA ALA A 50 -22.42 -1.94 -13.83
C ALA A 50 -23.15 -2.89 -12.87
N ASP A 51 -22.65 -4.13 -12.71
CA ASP A 51 -23.22 -5.12 -11.80
C ASP A 51 -22.95 -4.73 -10.34
N ALA A 52 -21.76 -4.19 -10.05
CA ALA A 52 -21.45 -3.62 -8.74
C ALA A 52 -22.39 -2.44 -8.39
N LEU A 53 -22.64 -1.52 -9.34
CA LEU A 53 -23.60 -0.42 -9.14
C LEU A 53 -25.01 -0.94 -8.86
N ALA A 54 -25.46 -1.91 -9.65
CA ALA A 54 -26.78 -2.53 -9.51
C ALA A 54 -26.93 -3.25 -8.16
N ALA A 55 -25.86 -3.85 -7.66
CA ALA A 55 -25.78 -4.48 -6.35
C ALA A 55 -25.61 -3.50 -5.18
N GLY A 56 -25.53 -2.18 -5.45
CA GLY A 56 -25.50 -1.15 -4.41
C GLY A 56 -24.10 -0.63 -4.03
N PHE A 57 -23.03 -1.09 -4.69
CA PHE A 57 -21.70 -0.54 -4.51
C PHE A 57 -21.57 0.84 -5.13
N ARG A 58 -20.72 1.71 -4.56
CA ARG A 58 -20.44 3.06 -5.05
C ARG A 58 -18.94 3.36 -4.98
N PRO A 59 -18.35 4.03 -5.99
CA PRO A 59 -16.97 4.48 -5.93
C PRO A 59 -16.69 5.31 -4.68
N LEU A 60 -15.54 5.09 -4.06
CA LEU A 60 -15.12 5.72 -2.82
C LEU A 60 -13.64 6.11 -2.92
N GLY A 61 -13.37 7.42 -2.90
CA GLY A 61 -12.00 7.94 -2.90
C GLY A 61 -11.30 7.86 -4.27
N PRO A 62 -9.99 8.14 -4.30
CA PRO A 62 -9.18 8.08 -5.51
C PRO A 62 -8.81 6.63 -5.89
N ASP A 63 -8.23 6.50 -7.07
CA ASP A 63 -7.43 5.34 -7.47
C ASP A 63 -6.09 5.39 -6.73
N MET A 64 -5.87 4.46 -5.80
CA MET A 64 -4.65 4.39 -4.99
C MET A 64 -3.63 3.44 -5.62
N PRO A 65 -2.34 3.81 -5.74
CA PRO A 65 -1.32 2.98 -6.37
C PRO A 65 -1.25 1.52 -5.91
N HIS A 66 -1.46 1.28 -4.62
CA HIS A 66 -1.28 -0.02 -3.96
C HIS A 66 -2.60 -0.71 -3.61
N MET A 67 -3.77 -0.10 -3.88
CA MET A 67 -5.06 -0.72 -3.59
C MET A 67 -6.11 -0.61 -4.71
N GLY A 68 -5.86 0.23 -5.73
CA GLY A 68 -6.81 0.56 -6.78
C GLY A 68 -7.94 1.48 -6.29
N GLN A 69 -9.02 1.51 -7.06
CA GLN A 69 -10.26 2.22 -6.75
C GLN A 69 -11.13 1.38 -5.83
N HIS A 70 -11.50 1.94 -4.69
CA HIS A 70 -12.44 1.29 -3.78
C HIS A 70 -13.88 1.59 -4.18
N TRP A 71 -14.71 0.57 -4.08
CA TRP A 71 -16.14 0.66 -4.30
C TRP A 71 -16.83 0.06 -3.08
N VAL A 72 -17.58 0.87 -2.33
CA VAL A 72 -18.17 0.49 -1.05
C VAL A 72 -19.64 0.14 -1.19
N HIS A 73 -20.09 -0.89 -0.48
CA HIS A 73 -21.50 -1.14 -0.22
C HIS A 73 -21.84 -0.63 1.20
N PRO A 74 -22.45 0.56 1.36
CA PRO A 74 -22.56 1.22 2.67
C PRO A 74 -23.24 0.38 3.75
N GLY A 75 -24.31 -0.34 3.38
CA GLY A 75 -25.04 -1.20 4.34
C GLY A 75 -24.23 -2.39 4.86
N ARG A 76 -23.30 -2.91 4.06
CA ARG A 76 -22.39 -4.00 4.46
C ARG A 76 -21.21 -3.42 5.23
N ALA A 77 -20.76 -2.21 4.86
CA ALA A 77 -19.62 -1.57 5.50
C ALA A 77 -19.81 -1.31 7.00
N VAL A 78 -21.05 -1.04 7.43
CA VAL A 78 -21.41 -0.82 8.83
C VAL A 78 -22.06 -2.04 9.49
N SER A 79 -22.09 -3.17 8.79
CA SER A 79 -22.59 -4.43 9.32
C SER A 79 -21.52 -5.09 10.20
N ARG A 80 -21.94 -5.87 11.19
CA ARG A 80 -21.06 -6.79 11.94
C ARG A 80 -21.01 -8.20 11.32
N THR A 81 -21.50 -8.34 10.10
CA THR A 81 -21.50 -9.62 9.36
C THR A 81 -20.18 -9.79 8.63
N PHE A 82 -19.53 -10.94 8.85
CA PHE A 82 -18.33 -11.33 8.13
C PHE A 82 -18.61 -12.64 7.38
N ALA A 83 -18.89 -12.51 6.07
CA ALA A 83 -19.17 -13.63 5.19
C ALA A 83 -18.31 -13.51 3.92
N PRO A 84 -17.58 -14.57 3.50
CA PRO A 84 -16.68 -14.48 2.34
C PRO A 84 -17.40 -14.10 1.04
N ALA A 85 -18.68 -14.46 0.88
CA ALA A 85 -19.47 -14.13 -0.29
C ALA A 85 -20.08 -12.72 -0.28
N GLU A 86 -19.94 -11.97 0.83
CA GLU A 86 -20.57 -10.66 1.02
C GLU A 86 -19.54 -9.58 1.39
N PRO A 87 -18.61 -9.24 0.49
CA PRO A 87 -17.66 -8.16 0.74
C PRO A 87 -18.39 -6.83 0.93
N SER A 88 -17.82 -5.97 1.78
CA SER A 88 -18.29 -4.60 1.96
C SER A 88 -17.62 -3.63 0.99
N MET A 89 -16.48 -4.01 0.41
CA MET A 89 -15.80 -3.24 -0.62
C MET A 89 -15.30 -4.13 -1.77
N LEU A 90 -15.30 -3.58 -2.98
CA LEU A 90 -14.63 -4.12 -4.15
C LEU A 90 -13.45 -3.22 -4.51
N THR A 91 -12.40 -3.78 -5.09
CA THR A 91 -11.25 -3.02 -5.60
C THR A 91 -11.12 -3.20 -7.11
N TYR A 92 -11.01 -2.10 -7.83
CA TYR A 92 -10.80 -2.09 -9.29
C TYR A 92 -9.52 -1.37 -9.67
N LEU A 93 -8.78 -1.90 -10.63
CA LEU A 93 -7.63 -1.27 -11.25
C LEU A 93 -7.98 -0.83 -12.68
N PRO A 94 -7.92 0.46 -13.02
CA PRO A 94 -8.06 0.90 -14.40
C PRO A 94 -6.83 0.49 -15.22
N VAL A 95 -7.01 -0.42 -16.17
CA VAL A 95 -5.99 -0.85 -17.14
C VAL A 95 -6.49 -0.49 -18.53
N ASP A 96 -5.75 0.34 -19.27
CA ASP A 96 -6.17 0.87 -20.58
C ASP A 96 -7.58 1.45 -20.61
N GLY A 97 -7.96 2.15 -19.53
CA GLY A 97 -9.28 2.76 -19.37
C GLY A 97 -10.40 1.78 -19.04
N LYS A 98 -10.11 0.48 -18.91
CA LYS A 98 -11.06 -0.55 -18.49
C LYS A 98 -10.82 -0.93 -17.02
N PRO A 99 -11.87 -0.93 -16.19
CA PRO A 99 -11.74 -1.40 -14.82
C PRO A 99 -11.56 -2.93 -14.81
N MET A 100 -10.54 -3.39 -14.10
CA MET A 100 -10.29 -4.78 -13.81
C MET A 100 -10.51 -5.02 -12.33
N LEU A 101 -11.39 -5.95 -11.96
CA LEU A 101 -11.61 -6.33 -10.56
C LEU A 101 -10.34 -7.00 -10.02
N THR A 102 -9.77 -6.47 -8.93
CA THR A 102 -8.50 -6.95 -8.37
C THR A 102 -8.68 -7.73 -7.07
N GLY A 103 -9.78 -7.49 -6.36
CA GLY A 103 -10.10 -8.17 -5.12
C GLY A 103 -11.27 -7.51 -4.39
N ALA A 104 -11.29 -7.70 -3.08
CA ALA A 104 -12.32 -7.17 -2.22
C ALA A 104 -11.81 -6.90 -0.81
N ALA A 105 -12.64 -6.22 -0.02
CA ALA A 105 -12.41 -6.08 1.40
C ALA A 105 -13.70 -6.26 2.22
N TRP A 106 -13.52 -6.64 3.47
CA TRP A 106 -14.56 -6.74 4.49
C TRP A 106 -14.26 -5.77 5.61
N THR A 107 -15.30 -5.18 6.16
CA THR A 107 -15.18 -4.24 7.27
C THR A 107 -16.08 -4.65 8.42
N ILE A 108 -15.58 -4.45 9.63
CA ILE A 108 -16.32 -4.71 10.87
C ILE A 108 -16.20 -3.46 11.76
N PRO A 109 -17.31 -2.86 12.21
CA PRO A 109 -17.27 -1.82 13.23
C PRO A 109 -16.83 -2.38 14.58
N VAL A 110 -15.68 -1.89 15.04
CA VAL A 110 -15.04 -2.28 16.30
C VAL A 110 -15.18 -1.15 17.30
N GLY A 111 -15.72 -1.45 18.47
CA GLY A 111 -15.88 -0.50 19.56
C GLY A 111 -14.58 -0.21 20.32
N PRO A 112 -14.61 0.73 21.28
CA PRO A 112 -13.48 0.97 22.16
C PRO A 112 -13.05 -0.30 22.91
N GLY A 113 -11.77 -0.65 22.86
CA GLY A 113 -11.19 -1.85 23.49
C GLY A 113 -11.58 -3.20 22.86
N GLU A 114 -12.43 -3.23 21.83
CA GLU A 114 -12.77 -4.46 21.09
C GLU A 114 -11.64 -4.80 20.11
N ALA A 115 -11.31 -6.09 19.94
CA ALA A 115 -10.35 -6.57 18.95
C ALA A 115 -11.09 -6.96 17.65
N PRO A 116 -10.44 -6.87 16.47
CA PRO A 116 -10.97 -7.48 15.26
C PRO A 116 -11.01 -9.02 15.38
N PRO A 117 -11.67 -9.73 14.45
CA PRO A 117 -11.60 -11.18 14.41
C PRO A 117 -10.17 -11.71 14.24
N ASP A 118 -9.91 -12.89 14.80
CA ASP A 118 -8.60 -13.55 14.65
C ASP A 118 -8.35 -14.11 13.24
N PHE A 119 -9.41 -14.36 12.46
CA PHE A 119 -9.27 -14.85 11.09
C PHE A 119 -8.89 -13.72 10.13
N PRO A 120 -7.98 -13.90 9.16
CA PRO A 120 -7.21 -15.12 8.89
C PRO A 120 -6.02 -15.31 9.84
N TRP A 121 -5.51 -14.21 10.40
CA TRP A 121 -4.63 -14.12 11.57
C TRP A 121 -4.78 -12.71 12.18
N PRO A 122 -4.43 -12.47 13.46
CA PRO A 122 -4.62 -11.17 14.13
C PRO A 122 -3.99 -9.97 13.42
N GLY A 123 -2.97 -10.19 12.59
CA GLY A 123 -2.28 -9.12 11.86
C GLY A 123 -2.77 -8.82 10.44
N ALA A 124 -3.77 -9.53 9.92
CA ALA A 124 -4.32 -9.27 8.59
C ALA A 124 -5.30 -8.09 8.56
N TRP A 125 -5.82 -7.69 9.72
CA TRP A 125 -6.73 -6.55 9.84
C TRP A 125 -5.97 -5.26 10.10
N HIS A 126 -6.43 -4.19 9.49
CA HIS A 126 -6.01 -2.83 9.82
C HIS A 126 -7.21 -1.96 10.18
N ALA A 127 -6.96 -0.84 10.87
CA ALA A 127 -8.01 0.04 11.35
C ALA A 127 -8.08 1.35 10.55
N HIS A 128 -9.32 1.75 10.27
CA HIS A 128 -9.71 3.08 9.79
C HIS A 128 -10.51 3.80 10.87
N ALA A 129 -10.14 5.03 11.16
CA ALA A 129 -10.83 5.84 12.16
C ALA A 129 -10.70 7.37 11.94
N GLY A 130 -10.07 7.77 10.85
CA GLY A 130 -9.94 9.14 10.36
C GLY A 130 -11.00 9.49 9.32
N ARG A 131 -10.76 10.60 8.62
CA ARG A 131 -11.60 11.01 7.49
C ARG A 131 -11.14 10.28 6.24
N LEU A 132 -12.09 9.81 5.43
CA LEU A 132 -11.83 9.06 4.20
C LEU A 132 -10.73 9.67 3.33
N MET A 133 -10.83 10.97 3.03
CA MET A 133 -9.87 11.63 2.13
C MET A 133 -8.49 11.81 2.76
N ASP A 134 -8.38 11.82 4.08
CA ASP A 134 -7.08 11.91 4.74
C ASP A 134 -6.41 10.53 4.75
N GLU A 135 -7.18 9.47 5.00
CA GLU A 135 -6.69 8.09 4.95
C GLU A 135 -6.34 7.64 3.53
N ALA A 136 -7.14 8.00 2.52
CA ALA A 136 -6.88 7.62 1.13
C ALA A 136 -5.59 8.22 0.52
N PHE A 137 -5.06 9.28 1.13
CA PHE A 137 -3.77 9.88 0.74
C PHE A 137 -2.66 9.60 1.76
N GLY A 138 -2.87 8.68 2.71
CA GLY A 138 -1.89 8.34 3.74
C GLY A 138 -1.54 9.50 4.68
N LEU A 139 -2.40 10.52 4.79
CA LEU A 139 -2.20 11.69 5.66
C LEU A 139 -2.43 11.36 7.13
N VAL A 140 -3.07 10.22 7.37
CA VAL A 140 -3.21 9.57 8.66
C VAL A 140 -2.54 8.21 8.52
N PRO A 141 -1.63 7.82 9.42
CA PRO A 141 -1.02 6.49 9.36
C PRO A 141 -2.12 5.41 9.30
N HIS A 142 -2.01 4.46 8.37
CA HIS A 142 -2.89 3.29 8.37
C HIS A 142 -2.74 2.57 9.71
N GLY A 143 -3.87 2.29 10.37
CA GLY A 143 -3.86 1.64 11.68
C GLY A 143 -3.71 2.60 12.88
N VAL A 144 -4.34 3.78 12.88
CA VAL A 144 -4.42 4.61 14.11
C VAL A 144 -4.96 3.77 15.27
N ARG A 145 -4.04 3.45 16.19
CA ARG A 145 -4.13 2.58 17.37
C ARG A 145 -4.92 3.17 18.52
N ASP A 146 -5.81 4.12 18.26
CA ASP A 146 -6.56 4.73 19.35
C ASP A 146 -7.68 3.76 19.75
N ALA A 147 -7.32 2.76 20.56
CA ALA A 147 -8.21 1.72 21.06
C ALA A 147 -9.42 2.32 21.80
N ASP A 148 -9.34 3.59 22.19
CA ASP A 148 -10.37 4.32 22.91
C ASP A 148 -11.48 4.90 22.01
N ARG A 149 -11.41 4.75 20.68
CA ARG A 149 -12.45 5.23 19.75
C ARG A 149 -13.03 4.14 18.84
N PRO A 150 -14.31 4.28 18.43
CA PRO A 150 -14.89 3.43 17.39
C PRO A 150 -14.08 3.51 16.09
N ARG A 151 -13.85 2.35 15.47
CA ARG A 151 -13.08 2.20 14.23
C ARG A 151 -13.70 1.16 13.32
N LEU A 152 -13.31 1.18 12.06
CA LEU A 152 -13.60 0.11 11.11
C LEU A 152 -12.34 -0.75 10.99
N ALA A 153 -12.42 -2.00 11.45
CA ALA A 153 -11.42 -3.00 11.10
C ALA A 153 -11.68 -3.45 9.66
N MET A 154 -10.64 -3.51 8.84
CA MET A 154 -10.71 -3.88 7.44
C MET A 154 -9.74 -5.01 7.10
N LEU A 155 -10.22 -5.99 6.35
CA LEU A 155 -9.46 -7.11 5.80
C LEU A 155 -9.54 -7.04 4.27
N HIS A 156 -8.40 -6.97 3.60
CA HIS A 156 -8.33 -7.12 2.14
C HIS A 156 -8.15 -8.60 1.77
N ALA A 157 -8.68 -8.99 0.61
CA ALA A 157 -8.30 -10.22 -0.07
C ALA A 157 -8.11 -9.96 -1.58
N TRP A 158 -6.95 -10.35 -2.09
CA TRP A 158 -6.55 -10.19 -3.49
C TRP A 158 -6.81 -11.47 -4.27
N THR A 159 -7.98 -11.56 -4.90
CA THR A 159 -8.40 -12.74 -5.70
C THR A 159 -8.22 -12.55 -7.21
N GLY A 160 -8.22 -11.31 -7.71
CA GLY A 160 -8.12 -11.02 -9.15
C GLY A 160 -6.71 -10.69 -9.62
N VAL A 161 -5.93 -9.96 -8.81
CA VAL A 161 -4.50 -9.71 -9.06
C VAL A 161 -3.71 -10.26 -7.89
N PRO A 162 -2.86 -11.30 -8.09
CA PRO A 162 -2.05 -11.86 -7.01
C PRO A 162 -1.21 -10.81 -6.31
N ASN A 163 -1.14 -10.87 -4.99
CA ASN A 163 -0.23 -10.05 -4.18
C ASN A 163 1.00 -10.90 -3.81
N PRO A 164 2.21 -10.54 -4.25
CA PRO A 164 3.44 -11.25 -3.91
C PRO A 164 3.69 -11.38 -2.40
N GLU A 165 3.19 -10.42 -1.62
CA GLU A 165 3.31 -10.42 -0.15
C GLU A 165 2.21 -11.23 0.55
N GLY A 166 1.33 -11.90 -0.21
CA GLY A 166 0.27 -12.75 0.30
C GLY A 166 -1.14 -12.18 0.09
N PRO A 167 -2.16 -13.05 -0.03
CA PRO A 167 -3.49 -12.65 -0.50
C PRO A 167 -4.24 -11.74 0.47
N PHE A 168 -3.89 -11.73 1.76
CA PHE A 168 -4.54 -10.89 2.78
C PHE A 168 -3.71 -9.66 3.20
N THR A 169 -2.53 -9.45 2.59
CA THR A 169 -1.72 -8.26 2.86
C THR A 169 -2.42 -7.03 2.30
N ALA A 170 -2.64 -5.99 3.11
CA ALA A 170 -3.50 -4.87 2.73
C ALA A 170 -2.97 -4.10 1.51
N ASP A 171 -1.68 -3.83 1.45
CA ASP A 171 -1.07 -3.18 0.29
C ASP A 171 -0.70 -4.21 -0.78
N ASN A 172 -1.09 -3.97 -2.02
CA ASN A 172 -0.67 -4.75 -3.18
C ASN A 172 0.16 -3.88 -4.15
N TRP A 173 1.48 -3.86 -3.95
CA TRP A 173 2.40 -3.12 -4.82
C TRP A 173 2.65 -3.77 -6.19
N ALA A 174 2.00 -4.90 -6.50
CA ALA A 174 1.98 -5.44 -7.86
C ALA A 174 1.05 -4.66 -8.80
N LEU A 175 0.04 -3.94 -8.28
CA LEU A 175 -0.96 -3.25 -9.11
C LEU A 175 -0.34 -2.25 -10.12
N PRO A 176 0.67 -1.43 -9.77
CA PRO A 176 1.33 -0.54 -10.72
C PRO A 176 2.01 -1.29 -11.88
N PHE A 177 2.61 -2.44 -11.63
CA PHE A 177 3.24 -3.28 -12.66
C PHE A 177 2.20 -3.83 -13.63
N VAL A 178 1.09 -4.34 -13.09
CA VAL A 178 -0.03 -4.84 -13.90
C VAL A 178 -0.63 -3.72 -14.75
N ARG A 179 -0.83 -2.53 -14.18
CA ARG A 179 -1.30 -1.36 -14.93
C ARG A 179 -0.35 -0.93 -16.03
N ALA A 180 0.96 -1.00 -15.78
CA ALA A 180 1.98 -0.69 -16.76
C ALA A 180 2.16 -1.79 -17.84
N GLY A 181 1.49 -2.94 -17.69
CA GLY A 181 1.61 -4.07 -18.62
C GLY A 181 2.97 -4.75 -18.59
N VAL A 182 3.68 -4.68 -17.46
CA VAL A 182 5.02 -5.28 -17.27
C VAL A 182 4.96 -6.47 -16.30
N PRO A 183 5.90 -7.42 -16.38
CA PRO A 183 5.95 -8.54 -15.44
C PRO A 183 6.04 -8.08 -13.97
N VAL A 184 5.35 -8.78 -13.09
CA VAL A 184 5.36 -8.53 -11.64
C VAL A 184 6.51 -9.32 -10.99
N PRO A 185 7.42 -8.68 -10.23
CA PRO A 185 8.44 -9.37 -9.45
C PRO A 185 7.85 -10.27 -8.35
N HIS A 186 8.62 -11.28 -7.92
CA HIS A 186 8.22 -12.17 -6.82
C HIS A 186 8.12 -11.49 -5.44
N HIS A 187 8.72 -10.32 -5.29
CA HIS A 187 8.62 -9.46 -4.13
C HIS A 187 8.66 -8.03 -4.63
N VAL A 188 7.75 -7.18 -4.14
CA VAL A 188 7.67 -5.78 -4.57
C VAL A 188 7.76 -4.86 -3.37
N PRO A 189 8.95 -4.31 -3.09
CA PRO A 189 9.12 -3.25 -2.11
C PRO A 189 8.22 -2.05 -2.46
N PRO A 190 7.65 -1.37 -1.45
CA PRO A 190 6.79 -0.21 -1.67
C PRO A 190 7.41 0.87 -2.57
N ASP A 191 8.71 1.12 -2.45
CA ASP A 191 9.38 2.19 -3.20
C ASP A 191 9.55 1.85 -4.68
N ALA A 192 9.85 0.59 -5.01
CA ALA A 192 9.77 0.12 -6.39
C ALA A 192 8.34 0.24 -6.95
N GLY A 193 7.34 -0.15 -6.15
CA GLY A 193 5.93 0.00 -6.51
C GLY A 193 5.53 1.45 -6.78
N ARG A 194 5.97 2.40 -5.94
CA ARG A 194 5.72 3.84 -6.10
C ARG A 194 6.41 4.43 -7.34
N ALA A 195 7.64 4.02 -7.63
CA ALA A 195 8.35 4.40 -8.85
C ALA A 195 7.57 3.96 -10.10
N VAL A 196 7.13 2.69 -10.15
CA VAL A 196 6.32 2.17 -11.26
C VAL A 196 4.96 2.86 -11.32
N ALA A 197 4.35 3.20 -10.19
CA ALA A 197 3.09 3.93 -10.16
C ALA A 197 3.20 5.30 -10.86
N LEU A 198 4.29 6.05 -10.63
CA LEU A 198 4.53 7.29 -11.35
C LEU A 198 4.60 7.09 -12.86
N ALA A 199 5.35 6.07 -13.31
CA ALA A 199 5.43 5.72 -14.72
C ALA A 199 4.07 5.30 -15.31
N ALA A 200 3.22 4.64 -14.51
CA ALA A 200 1.88 4.15 -14.85
C ALA A 200 0.77 5.22 -14.76
N GLY A 201 1.12 6.48 -14.52
CA GLY A 201 0.18 7.61 -14.58
C GLY A 201 -0.39 8.06 -13.23
N TYR A 202 0.20 7.67 -12.10
CA TYR A 202 -0.22 8.13 -10.77
C TYR A 202 0.35 9.50 -10.36
N ALA A 203 1.02 10.25 -11.25
CA ALA A 203 1.50 11.60 -10.94
C ALA A 203 0.41 12.53 -10.33
N PRO A 204 -0.87 12.54 -10.81
CA PRO A 204 -1.93 13.30 -10.18
C PRO A 204 -2.23 12.90 -8.72
N PHE A 205 -2.10 11.61 -8.39
CA PHE A 205 -2.28 11.12 -7.02
C PHE A 205 -1.20 11.68 -6.09
N PHE A 206 0.08 11.57 -6.47
CA PHE A 206 1.19 12.09 -5.67
C PHE A 206 1.17 13.61 -5.56
N ARG A 207 0.77 14.31 -6.63
CA ARG A 207 0.54 15.76 -6.60
C ARG A 207 -0.51 16.14 -5.55
N GLU A 208 -1.65 15.46 -5.55
CA GLU A 208 -2.72 15.73 -4.57
C GLU A 208 -2.27 15.41 -3.13
N ALA A 209 -1.52 14.32 -2.94
CA ALA A 209 -0.93 13.98 -1.65
C ALA A 209 0.00 15.11 -1.13
N VAL A 210 0.87 15.64 -1.99
CA VAL A 210 1.74 16.80 -1.69
C VAL A 210 0.92 18.02 -1.29
N VAL A 211 -0.12 18.36 -2.07
CA VAL A 211 -0.97 19.53 -1.83
C VAL A 211 -1.67 19.44 -0.48
N ARG A 212 -2.22 18.27 -0.14
CA ARG A 212 -2.92 18.07 1.12
C ARG A 212 -2.00 18.04 2.33
N THR A 213 -0.77 17.55 2.16
CA THR A 213 0.20 17.39 3.25
C THR A 213 0.90 18.70 3.60
N ALA A 214 1.34 19.44 2.58
CA ALA A 214 2.26 20.56 2.77
C ALA A 214 1.74 21.91 2.28
N VAL A 215 0.70 21.94 1.44
CA VAL A 215 0.15 23.15 0.81
C VAL A 215 1.27 24.03 0.22
N PRO A 216 2.10 23.48 -0.70
CA PRO A 216 3.25 24.20 -1.23
C PRO A 216 2.84 25.47 -1.99
N PRO A 217 3.68 26.53 -1.98
CA PRO A 217 3.54 27.65 -2.89
C PRO A 217 3.55 27.18 -4.37
N PRO A 218 2.88 27.89 -5.29
CA PRO A 218 2.77 27.47 -6.69
C PRO A 218 4.11 27.18 -7.38
N GLU A 219 5.15 27.99 -7.13
CA GLU A 219 6.48 27.81 -7.69
C GLU A 219 7.22 26.57 -7.14
N THR A 220 6.95 26.22 -5.89
CA THR A 220 7.48 25.00 -5.27
C THR A 220 6.73 23.77 -5.77
N LEU A 221 5.41 23.87 -5.90
CA LEU A 221 4.59 22.80 -6.50
C LEU A 221 5.03 22.50 -7.93
N THR A 222 5.27 23.53 -8.75
CA THR A 222 5.76 23.37 -10.14
C THR A 222 7.09 22.60 -10.18
N ARG A 223 8.01 22.87 -9.24
CA ARG A 223 9.29 22.15 -9.17
C ARG A 223 9.12 20.70 -8.72
N ILE A 224 8.21 20.44 -7.78
CA ILE A 224 7.87 19.07 -7.36
C ILE A 224 7.24 18.30 -8.52
N GLU A 225 6.29 18.89 -9.25
CA GLU A 225 5.67 18.29 -10.44
C GLU A 225 6.71 17.93 -11.50
N ALA A 226 7.66 18.83 -11.77
CA ALA A 226 8.76 18.55 -12.69
C ALA A 226 9.65 17.37 -12.24
N ALA A 227 9.89 17.22 -10.92
CA ALA A 227 10.63 16.09 -10.37
C ALA A 227 9.84 14.77 -10.51
N LEU A 228 8.52 14.80 -10.26
CA LEU A 228 7.63 13.65 -10.48
C LEU A 228 7.65 13.20 -11.96
N ASP A 229 7.56 14.14 -12.89
CA ASP A 229 7.60 13.88 -14.33
C ASP A 229 8.95 13.29 -14.78
N ALA A 230 10.05 13.81 -14.23
CA ALA A 230 11.39 13.32 -14.52
C ALA A 230 11.59 11.88 -14.03
N CYS A 231 11.15 11.57 -12.80
CA CYS A 231 11.18 10.21 -12.25
C CYS A 231 10.31 9.26 -13.09
N ALA A 232 9.08 9.67 -13.43
CA ALA A 232 8.20 8.88 -14.28
C ALA A 232 8.82 8.55 -15.66
N ALA A 233 9.54 9.51 -16.26
CA ALA A 233 10.25 9.31 -17.53
C ALA A 233 11.45 8.37 -17.40
N ALA A 234 12.23 8.48 -16.32
CA ALA A 234 13.36 7.60 -16.04
C ALA A 234 12.88 6.15 -15.85
N VAL A 235 11.85 5.94 -15.03
CA VAL A 235 11.26 4.62 -14.80
C VAL A 235 10.68 4.01 -16.08
N ARG A 236 9.97 4.79 -16.92
CA ARG A 236 9.51 4.29 -18.23
C ARG A 236 10.66 3.82 -19.13
N THR A 237 11.80 4.51 -19.08
CA THR A 237 13.00 4.12 -19.84
C THR A 237 13.55 2.80 -19.31
N LEU A 238 13.70 2.66 -17.99
CA LEU A 238 14.14 1.41 -17.35
C LEU A 238 13.25 0.21 -17.72
N LEU A 239 11.93 0.39 -17.66
CA LEU A 239 10.97 -0.67 -17.99
C LEU A 239 11.01 -1.06 -19.49
N ALA A 240 11.26 -0.09 -20.38
CA ALA A 240 11.33 -0.35 -21.83
C ALA A 240 12.62 -1.06 -22.24
N GLU A 241 13.75 -0.79 -21.57
CA GLU A 241 15.05 -1.39 -21.88
C GLU A 241 15.18 -2.82 -21.37
N ARG A 242 14.44 -3.18 -20.30
CA ARG A 242 14.56 -4.47 -19.62
C ARG A 242 13.20 -5.15 -19.38
N PRO A 243 12.36 -5.37 -20.42
CA PRO A 243 10.99 -5.85 -20.26
C PRO A 243 10.90 -7.29 -19.72
N ALA A 244 11.92 -8.12 -19.94
CA ALA A 244 12.01 -9.49 -19.42
C ALA A 244 12.58 -9.57 -17.99
N GLU A 245 13.20 -8.47 -17.52
CA GLU A 245 13.81 -8.32 -16.19
C GLU A 245 13.16 -7.14 -15.48
N ALA A 246 11.82 -7.08 -15.45
CA ALA A 246 11.06 -6.17 -14.56
C ALA A 246 11.43 -6.31 -13.06
N SER A 247 12.35 -7.24 -12.76
CA SER A 247 13.00 -7.62 -11.53
C SER A 247 14.20 -6.78 -11.08
N ASP A 248 14.65 -5.72 -11.79
CA ASP A 248 15.63 -4.80 -11.20
C ASP A 248 14.95 -3.83 -10.23
N VAL A 249 14.38 -4.44 -9.19
CA VAL A 249 13.71 -3.77 -8.06
C VAL A 249 14.62 -2.71 -7.45
N ALA A 250 15.92 -3.00 -7.33
CA ALA A 250 16.90 -2.07 -6.79
C ALA A 250 17.05 -0.81 -7.66
N ALA A 251 17.03 -0.93 -8.98
CA ALA A 251 17.05 0.23 -9.87
C ALA A 251 15.77 1.09 -9.72
N LEU A 252 14.61 0.46 -9.53
CA LEU A 252 13.34 1.16 -9.30
C LEU A 252 13.33 1.90 -7.95
N GLU A 253 13.79 1.26 -6.88
CA GLU A 253 13.97 1.89 -5.57
C GLU A 253 14.96 3.07 -5.65
N ALA A 254 16.04 2.93 -6.43
CA ALA A 254 17.00 4.01 -6.64
C ALA A 254 16.40 5.22 -7.40
N GLU A 255 15.47 5.02 -8.32
CA GLU A 255 14.71 6.14 -8.94
C GLU A 255 13.77 6.81 -7.93
N TRP A 256 13.14 6.04 -7.05
CA TRP A 256 12.30 6.60 -5.98
C TRP A 256 13.12 7.42 -4.97
N ALA A 257 14.27 6.89 -4.52
CA ALA A 257 15.17 7.61 -3.62
C ALA A 257 15.68 8.92 -4.24
N ARG A 258 16.06 8.89 -5.53
CA ARG A 258 16.47 10.11 -6.27
C ARG A 258 15.35 11.15 -6.36
N LEU A 259 14.10 10.71 -6.53
CA LEU A 259 12.95 11.61 -6.46
C LEU A 259 12.83 12.24 -5.07
N GLY A 260 12.99 11.46 -4.00
CA GLY A 260 12.99 11.98 -2.63
C GLY A 260 14.05 13.07 -2.42
N ASP A 261 15.26 12.85 -2.91
CA ASP A 261 16.34 13.85 -2.87
C ASP A 261 16.00 15.11 -3.68
N ALA A 262 15.45 14.96 -4.89
CA ALA A 262 15.05 16.08 -5.73
C ALA A 262 13.91 16.91 -5.09
N ILE A 263 12.95 16.26 -4.43
CA ILE A 263 11.87 16.95 -3.71
C ILE A 263 12.41 17.67 -2.47
N ARG A 264 13.35 17.06 -1.74
CA ARG A 264 14.03 17.69 -0.60
C ARG A 264 14.77 18.95 -1.03
N GLU A 265 15.44 18.93 -2.18
CA GLU A 265 16.12 20.11 -2.73
C GLU A 265 15.12 21.17 -3.21
N ALA A 266 14.03 20.75 -3.87
CA ALA A 266 13.00 21.67 -4.37
C ALA A 266 12.23 22.36 -3.24
N ALA A 267 12.01 21.67 -2.12
CA ALA A 267 11.14 22.12 -1.04
C ALA A 267 11.72 21.82 0.37
N PRO A 268 12.91 22.34 0.72
CA PRO A 268 13.61 21.98 1.96
C PRO A 268 12.78 22.28 3.22
N ASP A 269 12.03 23.40 3.21
CA ASP A 269 11.18 23.80 4.34
C ASP A 269 9.94 22.92 4.50
N LEU A 270 9.49 22.28 3.42
CA LEU A 270 8.33 21.38 3.41
C LEU A 270 8.72 19.91 3.59
N TRP A 271 10.00 19.58 3.38
CA TRP A 271 10.51 18.23 3.45
C TRP A 271 10.09 17.48 4.74
N PRO A 272 10.15 18.06 5.95
CA PRO A 272 9.73 17.36 7.17
C PRO A 272 8.28 16.87 7.15
N ARG A 273 7.41 17.49 6.34
CA ARG A 273 6.02 17.06 6.14
C ARG A 273 5.88 16.05 5.00
N LEU A 274 6.74 16.15 3.99
CA LEU A 274 6.70 15.34 2.77
C LEU A 274 7.45 14.01 2.88
N THR A 275 8.25 13.82 3.94
CA THR A 275 8.98 12.57 4.20
C THR A 275 8.06 11.35 4.23
N SER A 276 6.83 11.48 4.74
CA SER A 276 5.87 10.37 4.78
C SER A 276 5.40 9.90 3.41
N ILE A 277 5.55 10.74 2.37
CA ILE A 277 5.20 10.39 1.00
C ILE A 277 6.40 9.78 0.28
N PHE A 278 7.61 10.35 0.47
CA PHE A 278 8.77 10.10 -0.39
C PHE A 278 9.99 9.46 0.29
N SER A 279 9.88 9.00 1.54
CA SER A 279 10.99 8.41 2.30
C SER A 279 10.61 7.06 2.92
N GLU A 280 11.59 6.16 3.02
CA GLU A 280 11.48 4.81 3.59
C GLU A 280 10.96 4.78 5.05
N ASP A 281 11.20 5.86 5.80
CA ASP A 281 10.98 5.95 7.26
C ASP A 281 9.52 5.99 7.69
N VAL A 282 8.58 6.12 6.76
CA VAL A 282 7.15 6.00 7.08
C VAL A 282 6.62 4.79 6.35
N HIS A 283 6.75 3.63 7.01
CA HIS A 283 5.96 2.46 6.70
C HIS A 283 4.50 2.88 6.49
N THR A 284 4.04 2.86 5.23
CA THR A 284 2.62 2.67 4.93
C THR A 284 2.18 1.24 5.29
N GLY A 285 3.14 0.39 5.70
CA GLY A 285 2.94 -0.94 6.21
C GLY A 285 1.82 -0.97 7.23
N THR A 286 0.72 -1.56 6.82
CA THR A 286 -0.33 -2.20 7.61
C THR A 286 0.19 -2.55 9.00
N HIS A 287 -0.05 -1.70 10.00
CA HIS A 287 0.12 -2.13 11.37
C HIS A 287 -1.05 -3.05 11.70
N ALA A 288 -0.78 -4.35 11.67
CA ALA A 288 -1.54 -5.39 12.31
C ALA A 288 -2.12 -4.90 13.65
N ILE A 289 -3.43 -5.05 13.86
CA ILE A 289 -4.03 -4.85 15.19
C ILE A 289 -3.60 -6.05 16.05
N ALA A 290 -2.46 -5.95 16.73
CA ALA A 290 -2.00 -6.99 17.66
C ALA A 290 -2.98 -7.13 18.84
N SER A 291 -3.07 -8.34 19.41
CA SER A 291 -3.99 -8.71 20.50
C SER A 291 -3.67 -8.09 21.86
N ASP A 292 -2.52 -7.43 22.01
CA ASP A 292 -1.93 -7.11 23.31
C ASP A 292 -1.69 -5.59 23.51
N ASP A 293 -2.57 -4.74 22.99
CA ASP A 293 -2.65 -3.30 23.34
C ASP A 293 -3.79 -3.04 24.35
#